data_AF-A0A2V7IIC5-F1
#
_entry.id   AF-A0A2V7IIC5-F1
#
_cell.length_a   1.000
_cell.length_b   1.000
_cell.length_c   1.000
_cell.angle_alpha   90.00
_cell.angle_beta   90.00
_cell.angle_gamma   90.00
#
_symmetry.space_group_name_H-M   'P 1'
#
loop_
_entity.id
_entity.type
_entity.pdbx_description
1 polymer ?
#
loop_
_entity_poly.entity_id
_entity_poly.type
_entity_poly.pdbx_seq_one_letter_code
_entity_poly.pdbx_strand_id
1 'polypeptide(L)'
;MKAPAKSSGSSSPAVSTPEARAVADPGREPGERDRLDLFALLAEHEHEQVSVYYDPSTGYRGIIAIHSTVLGPALGGTRFWSYPSDEAALIDCLRLARGMTYKAAVAGLNLGG
;
A
#
# COMPACT_ATOMS: atom_id res chain seq x y z
N MET A 1 1.61 42.07 47.27
CA MET A 1 1.84 40.63 47.53
C MET A 1 1.73 39.89 46.20
N LYS A 2 2.84 39.44 45.62
CA LYS A 2 2.89 38.84 44.27
C LYS A 2 3.57 37.46 44.41
N ALA A 3 2.82 36.40 44.14
CA ALA A 3 3.33 35.03 44.13
C ALA A 3 3.84 34.67 42.72
N PRO A 4 4.96 33.93 42.57
CA PRO A 4 5.34 33.35 41.28
C PRO A 4 4.87 31.90 41.21
N ALA A 5 3.99 31.59 40.25
CA ALA A 5 3.60 30.22 39.92
C ALA A 5 4.31 29.77 38.64
N LYS A 6 4.95 28.62 38.75
CA LYS A 6 5.93 28.00 37.86
C LYS A 6 5.32 27.60 36.51
N SER A 7 6.13 27.72 35.46
CA SER A 7 5.90 27.14 34.13
C SER A 7 5.93 25.62 34.19
N SER A 8 4.82 24.96 33.89
CA SER A 8 4.80 23.52 33.64
C SER A 8 4.61 23.28 32.14
N GLY A 9 5.72 23.11 31.43
CA GLY A 9 5.71 22.55 30.08
C GLY A 9 5.37 21.07 30.17
N SER A 10 4.20 20.67 29.66
CA SER A 10 3.84 19.28 29.45
C SER A 10 4.28 18.84 28.05
N SER A 11 5.55 18.47 27.91
CA SER A 11 6.04 17.79 26.71
C SER A 11 5.74 16.29 26.85
N SER A 12 4.58 15.87 26.35
CA SER A 12 4.36 14.44 26.09
C SER A 12 5.19 14.03 24.87
N PRO A 13 5.96 12.93 24.94
CA PRO A 13 6.80 12.51 23.82
C PRO A 13 5.89 11.95 22.72
N ALA A 14 6.11 12.42 21.49
CA ALA A 14 5.53 11.81 20.30
C ALA A 14 6.00 10.36 20.23
N VAL A 15 5.05 9.41 20.24
CA VAL A 15 5.32 8.02 19.91
C VAL A 15 5.74 8.00 18.45
N SER A 16 7.03 7.79 18.22
CA SER A 16 7.62 7.63 16.90
C SER A 16 7.18 6.29 16.32
N THR A 17 6.31 6.31 15.32
CA THR A 17 6.17 5.20 14.37
C THR A 17 7.57 4.86 13.84
N PRO A 18 7.99 3.58 13.79
CA PRO A 18 9.24 3.25 13.16
C PRO A 18 9.09 3.55 11.67
N GLU A 19 9.84 4.55 11.17
CA GLU A 19 10.02 4.74 9.73
C GLU A 19 10.49 3.40 9.16
N ALA A 20 9.70 2.84 8.25
CA ALA A 20 10.11 1.69 7.47
C ALA A 20 11.44 2.05 6.81
N ARG A 21 12.53 1.47 7.32
CA ARG A 21 13.87 1.68 6.78
C ARG A 21 13.86 1.15 5.36
N ALA A 22 13.84 2.06 4.39
CA ALA A 22 14.15 1.75 3.01
C ALA A 22 15.52 1.05 2.98
N VAL A 23 15.52 -0.24 2.65
CA VAL A 23 16.75 -0.99 2.43
C VAL A 23 17.36 -0.43 1.15
N ALA A 24 18.40 0.38 1.28
CA ALA A 24 19.16 0.87 0.14
C ALA A 24 19.93 -0.30 -0.48
N ASP A 25 19.60 -0.65 -1.72
CA ASP A 25 20.32 -1.63 -2.53
C ASP A 25 21.64 -1.01 -3.03
N PRO A 26 22.82 -1.54 -2.63
CA PRO A 26 24.12 -0.92 -2.90
C PRO A 26 24.64 -1.05 -4.34
N GLY A 27 23.77 -1.26 -5.34
CA GLY A 27 24.16 -1.54 -6.73
C GLY A 27 23.58 -0.62 -7.84
N ARG A 28 22.88 0.48 -7.51
CA ARG A 28 22.10 1.24 -8.51
C ARG A 28 22.93 2.27 -9.28
N GLU A 29 23.15 2.02 -10.57
CA GLU A 29 23.82 2.94 -11.50
C GLU A 29 22.91 4.13 -11.91
N PRO A 30 23.46 5.35 -12.12
CA PRO A 30 22.70 6.55 -12.47
C PRO A 30 22.28 6.53 -13.96
N GLY A 31 21.25 5.75 -14.25
CA GLY A 31 20.60 5.59 -15.56
C GLY A 31 19.34 4.72 -15.52
N GLU A 32 19.09 4.04 -14.39
CA GLU A 32 17.99 3.12 -14.13
C GLU A 32 16.77 3.84 -13.50
N ARG A 33 16.27 4.88 -14.17
CA ARG A 33 15.22 5.76 -13.62
C ARG A 33 13.78 5.37 -13.95
N ASP A 34 13.56 4.26 -14.66
CA ASP A 34 12.21 3.89 -15.13
C ASP A 34 11.86 2.40 -14.90
N ARG A 35 12.54 1.75 -13.94
CA ARG A 35 12.21 0.38 -13.54
C ARG A 35 11.29 0.43 -12.33
N LEU A 36 10.06 -0.04 -12.49
CA LEU A 36 9.14 -0.24 -11.36
C LEU A 36 9.78 -1.18 -10.33
N ASP A 37 10.03 -0.65 -9.14
CA ASP A 37 10.43 -1.45 -7.98
C ASP A 37 9.17 -1.90 -7.25
N LEU A 38 8.75 -3.14 -7.55
CA LEU A 38 7.52 -3.71 -7.01
C LEU A 38 7.53 -3.75 -5.49
N PHE A 39 8.61 -4.20 -4.87
CA PHE A 39 8.64 -4.36 -3.42
C PHE A 39 8.67 -3.02 -2.70
N ALA A 40 9.34 -2.01 -3.27
CA ALA A 40 9.24 -0.65 -2.76
C ALA A 40 7.79 -0.12 -2.84
N LEU A 41 7.09 -0.36 -3.96
CA LEU A 41 5.70 0.07 -4.13
C LEU A 41 4.73 -0.64 -3.17
N LEU A 42 4.94 -1.94 -2.92
CA LEU A 42 4.15 -2.68 -1.93
C LEU A 42 4.41 -2.16 -0.51
N ALA A 43 5.68 -1.87 -0.18
CA ALA A 43 6.05 -1.35 1.13
C ALA A 43 5.54 0.07 1.36
N GLU A 44 5.56 0.94 0.35
CA GLU A 44 5.06 2.33 0.43
C GLU A 44 3.58 2.39 0.83
N HIS A 45 2.80 1.39 0.44
CA HIS A 45 1.37 1.33 0.68
C HIS A 45 0.93 0.12 1.50
N GLU A 46 1.88 -0.54 2.17
CA GLU A 46 1.65 -1.65 3.11
C GLU A 46 0.76 -2.78 2.54
N HIS A 47 0.93 -3.10 1.25
CA HIS A 47 0.20 -4.20 0.62
C HIS A 47 0.68 -5.57 1.13
N GLU A 48 -0.26 -6.42 1.53
CA GLU A 48 0.04 -7.80 1.98
C GLU A 48 0.47 -8.72 0.83
N GLN A 49 -0.16 -8.62 -0.35
CA GLN A 49 0.09 -9.58 -1.44
C GLN A 49 -0.26 -9.04 -2.83
N VAL A 50 0.51 -9.47 -3.84
CA VAL A 50 0.13 -9.42 -5.26
C VAL A 50 0.31 -10.79 -5.90
N SER A 51 -0.67 -11.21 -6.70
CA SER A 51 -0.65 -12.45 -7.47
C SER A 51 -0.89 -12.15 -8.94
N VAL A 52 -0.04 -12.69 -9.81
CA VAL A 52 -0.14 -12.52 -11.27
C VAL A 52 -0.49 -13.86 -11.90
N TYR A 53 -1.43 -13.83 -12.84
CA TYR A 53 -1.95 -14.99 -13.54
C TYR A 53 -1.78 -14.81 -15.04
N TYR A 54 -1.31 -15.86 -15.70
CA TYR A 54 -1.26 -15.96 -17.15
C TYR A 54 -1.71 -17.34 -17.59
N ASP A 55 -2.68 -17.40 -18.50
CA ASP A 55 -3.09 -18.64 -19.16
C ASP A 55 -2.78 -18.54 -20.67
N PRO A 56 -1.79 -19.31 -21.17
CA PRO A 56 -1.40 -19.30 -22.57
C PRO A 56 -2.50 -19.77 -23.54
N SER A 57 -3.42 -20.63 -23.08
CA SER A 57 -4.44 -21.23 -23.95
C SER A 57 -5.53 -20.23 -24.35
N THR A 58 -5.82 -19.27 -23.47
CA THR A 58 -6.81 -18.21 -23.66
C THR A 58 -6.18 -16.84 -23.88
N GLY A 59 -4.87 -16.70 -23.60
CA GLY A 59 -4.19 -15.41 -23.54
C GLY A 59 -4.61 -14.56 -22.33
N TYR A 60 -5.27 -15.15 -21.34
CA TYR A 60 -5.74 -14.44 -20.15
C TYR A 60 -4.56 -13.90 -19.34
N ARG A 61 -4.67 -12.63 -18.92
CA ARG A 61 -3.75 -11.95 -18.01
C ARG A 61 -4.56 -11.35 -16.88
N GLY A 62 -4.21 -11.69 -15.64
CA GLY A 62 -4.89 -11.22 -14.45
C GLY A 62 -3.92 -10.81 -13.36
N ILE A 63 -4.27 -9.77 -12.62
CA ILE A 63 -3.55 -9.32 -11.43
C ILE A 63 -4.56 -9.24 -10.30
N ILE A 64 -4.22 -9.84 -9.16
CA ILE A 64 -4.98 -9.74 -7.91
C ILE A 64 -4.06 -9.11 -6.87
N ALA A 65 -4.48 -7.98 -6.31
CA ALA A 65 -3.80 -7.33 -5.19
C ALA A 65 -4.66 -7.43 -3.94
N ILE A 66 -4.03 -7.73 -2.81
CA ILE A 66 -4.61 -7.66 -1.47
C ILE A 66 -3.85 -6.57 -0.73
N HIS A 67 -4.56 -5.53 -0.29
CA HIS A 67 -3.97 -4.47 0.50
C HIS A 67 -3.96 -4.85 1.98
N SER A 68 -5.11 -5.20 2.55
CA SER A 68 -5.14 -5.62 3.96
C SER A 68 -6.27 -6.61 4.26
N THR A 69 -5.99 -7.56 5.15
CA THR A 69 -6.94 -8.54 5.69
C THR A 69 -7.16 -8.40 7.21
N VAL A 70 -6.71 -7.28 7.82
CA VAL A 70 -6.76 -7.06 9.29
C VAL A 70 -8.18 -7.16 9.86
N LEU A 71 -9.20 -6.66 9.16
CA LEU A 71 -10.60 -6.71 9.61
C LEU A 71 -11.33 -8.00 9.21
N GLY A 72 -10.75 -8.81 8.32
CA GLY A 72 -11.38 -9.98 7.74
C GLY A 72 -10.89 -10.27 6.32
N PRO A 73 -11.50 -11.25 5.62
CA PRO A 73 -11.10 -11.61 4.27
C PRO A 73 -11.25 -10.42 3.30
N ALA A 74 -10.35 -10.33 2.33
CA ALA A 74 -10.37 -9.27 1.33
C ALA A 74 -11.56 -9.43 0.38
N LEU A 75 -12.31 -8.34 0.17
CA LEU A 75 -13.38 -8.28 -0.82
C LEU A 75 -13.08 -7.18 -1.83
N GLY A 76 -13.09 -7.55 -3.11
CA GLY A 76 -12.83 -6.64 -4.23
C GLY A 76 -13.67 -6.99 -5.45
N GLY A 77 -13.88 -6.00 -6.31
CA GLY A 77 -14.49 -6.21 -7.62
C GLY A 77 -13.46 -6.70 -8.65
N THR A 78 -13.92 -7.43 -9.67
CA THR A 78 -13.08 -7.75 -10.84
C THR A 78 -13.30 -6.68 -11.91
N ARG A 79 -12.20 -6.10 -12.40
CA ARG A 79 -12.20 -5.13 -13.51
C ARG A 79 -11.59 -5.77 -14.74
N PHE A 80 -12.31 -5.72 -15.86
CA PHE A 80 -11.78 -6.07 -17.18
C PHE A 80 -11.63 -4.78 -17.98
N TRP A 81 -10.38 -4.40 -18.27
CA TRP A 81 -10.08 -3.12 -18.91
C TRP A 81 -8.79 -3.22 -19.74
N SER A 82 -8.71 -2.43 -20.81
CA SER A 82 -7.52 -2.33 -21.66
C SER A 82 -6.59 -1.26 -21.10
N TYR A 83 -5.43 -1.68 -20.59
CA TYR A 83 -4.38 -0.79 -20.11
C TYR A 83 -3.30 -0.57 -21.17
N PRO A 84 -2.62 0.60 -21.17
CA PRO A 84 -1.51 0.88 -22.10
C PRO A 84 -0.25 0.05 -21.80
N SER A 85 -0.09 -0.44 -20.57
CA SER A 85 1.03 -1.28 -20.14
C SER A 85 0.64 -2.17 -18.95
N ASP A 86 1.41 -3.22 -18.69
CA ASP A 86 1.24 -4.10 -17.53
C ASP A 86 1.49 -3.34 -16.22
N GLU A 87 2.43 -2.39 -16.23
CA GLU A 87 2.68 -1.47 -15.12
C GLU A 87 1.45 -0.61 -14.79
N ALA A 88 0.79 -0.04 -15.81
CA ALA A 88 -0.42 0.74 -15.59
C ALA A 88 -1.55 -0.11 -14.99
N ALA A 89 -1.67 -1.38 -15.42
CA ALA A 89 -2.63 -2.32 -14.84
C ALA A 89 -2.32 -2.65 -13.37
N LEU A 90 -1.04 -2.88 -13.05
CA LEU A 90 -0.57 -3.18 -11.70
C LEU A 90 -0.79 -2.00 -10.74
N ILE A 91 -0.39 -0.79 -11.14
CA ILE A 91 -0.59 0.43 -10.34
C ILE A 91 -2.08 0.65 -10.06
N ASP A 92 -2.95 0.46 -11.08
CA ASP A 92 -4.39 0.60 -10.88
C ASP A 92 -4.95 -0.48 -9.95
N CYS A 93 -4.48 -1.73 -10.07
CA CYS A 93 -4.89 -2.84 -9.21
C CYS A 93 -4.56 -2.56 -7.73
N LEU A 94 -3.31 -2.15 -7.44
CA LEU A 94 -2.87 -1.77 -6.10
C LEU A 94 -3.70 -0.62 -5.52
N ARG A 95 -3.88 0.45 -6.31
CA ARG A 95 -4.68 1.61 -5.93
C ARG A 95 -6.13 1.24 -5.58
N LEU A 96 -6.73 0.33 -6.33
CA LEU A 96 -8.11 -0.12 -6.09
C LEU A 96 -8.23 -1.00 -4.84
N ALA A 97 -7.31 -1.94 -4.62
CA ALA A 97 -7.30 -2.79 -3.41
C ALA A 97 -7.19 -1.95 -2.13
N ARG A 98 -6.30 -0.94 -2.14
CA ARG A 98 -6.19 0.03 -1.04
C ARG A 98 -7.50 0.79 -0.83
N GLY A 99 -8.12 1.26 -1.91
CA GLY A 99 -9.43 1.90 -1.86
C GLY A 99 -10.52 1.01 -1.25
N MET A 100 -10.51 -0.29 -1.56
CA MET A 100 -11.46 -1.25 -1.00
C MET A 100 -11.27 -1.47 0.50
N THR A 101 -10.02 -1.52 0.98
CA THR A 101 -9.74 -1.61 2.42
C THR A 101 -10.37 -0.43 3.17
N TYR A 102 -10.11 0.80 2.73
CA TYR A 102 -10.68 1.98 3.39
C TYR A 102 -12.21 2.05 3.25
N LYS A 103 -12.74 1.66 2.09
CA LYS A 103 -14.19 1.63 1.88
C LYS A 103 -14.88 0.63 2.81
N ALA A 104 -14.33 -0.56 2.97
CA ALA A 104 -14.86 -1.58 3.88
C ALA A 104 -14.76 -1.12 5.34
N ALA A 105 -13.61 -0.57 5.74
CA ALA A 105 -13.38 -0.08 7.10
C ALA A 105 -14.34 1.06 7.49
N VAL A 106 -14.50 2.08 6.63
CA VAL A 106 -15.43 3.20 6.89
C VAL A 106 -16.89 2.75 6.86
N ALA A 107 -17.22 1.72 6.07
CA ALA A 107 -18.55 1.12 6.08
C ALA A 107 -18.82 0.23 7.31
N GLY A 108 -17.85 0.01 8.18
CA GLY A 108 -17.98 -0.84 9.37
C GLY A 108 -18.13 -2.33 9.05
N LEU A 109 -17.59 -2.79 7.92
CA LEU A 109 -17.63 -4.18 7.50
C LEU A 109 -16.41 -4.94 8.06
N ASN A 110 -16.62 -6.20 8.46
CA ASN A 110 -15.54 -7.12 8.84
C ASN A 110 -14.87 -7.73 7.59
N LEU A 111 -14.42 -6.86 6.68
CA LEU A 111 -13.83 -7.21 5.40
C LEU A 111 -12.58 -6.36 5.17
N GLY A 112 -11.59 -6.99 4.53
CA GLY A 112 -10.42 -6.33 3.98
C GLY A 112 -10.64 -5.79 2.58
N GLY A 113 -9.57 -5.47 1.86
CA GLY A 113 -9.62 -5.05 0.47
C GLY A 113 -8.35 -5.32 -0.32
#